data_AF-A0A368YQL0-F1
#
_entry.id   AF-A0A368YQL0-F1
#
_cell.length_a   1.000
_cell.length_b   1.000
_cell.length_c   1.000
_cell.angle_alpha   90.00
_cell.angle_beta   90.00
_cell.angle_gamma   90.00
#
_symmetry.space_group_name_H-M   'P 1'
#
loop_
_entity.id
_entity.type
_entity.pdbx_description
1 polymer ?
#
loop_
_entity_poly.entity_id
_entity_poly.type
_entity_poly.pdbx_seq_one_letter_code
_entity_poly.pdbx_strand_id
1 'polypeptide(L)' 'MIFHPENLPPVLVTIHPSYILRIRDRAAANAERMKFVQDLNQIKQVLT' A
#
# COMPACT_ATOMS: atom_id res chain seq x y z
N MET A 1 -2.61 4.40 3.16
CA MET A 1 -3.53 5.16 4.06
C MET A 1 -4.54 4.20 4.65
N ILE A 2 -4.81 4.26 5.97
CA ILE A 2 -5.84 3.42 6.60
C ILE A 2 -7.08 4.28 6.86
N PHE A 3 -8.21 3.86 6.30
CA PHE A 3 -9.52 4.44 6.54
C PHE A 3 -10.23 3.65 7.66
N HIS A 4 -10.88 4.37 8.59
CA HIS A 4 -11.59 3.79 9.72
C HIS A 4 -13.09 4.11 9.62
N PRO A 5 -13.85 3.34 8.83
CA PRO A 5 -15.29 3.53 8.74
C PRO A 5 -15.99 3.17 10.06
N GLU A 6 -17.09 3.86 10.39
CA GLU A 6 -17.89 3.50 11.56
C GLU A 6 -18.51 2.11 11.42
N ASN A 7 -18.47 1.32 12.49
CA ASN A 7 -19.02 -0.04 12.58
C ASN A 7 -18.49 -1.03 11.53
N LEU A 8 -17.31 -0.77 10.94
CA LEU A 8 -16.69 -1.63 9.94
C LEU A 8 -15.19 -1.81 10.22
N PRO A 9 -14.57 -2.90 9.71
CA PRO A 9 -13.13 -3.10 9.83
C PRO A 9 -12.33 -1.97 9.15
N PRO A 10 -11.14 -1.63 9.65
CA PRO A 10 -10.27 -0.67 8.99
C PRO A 10 -9.88 -1.13 7.59
N VAL A 11 -9.81 -0.18 6.65
CA VAL A 11 -9.53 -0.45 5.24
C VAL A 11 -8.21 0.21 4.86
N LEU A 12 -7.23 -0.59 4.44
CA LEU A 12 -6.00 -0.07 3.84
C LEU A 12 -6.26 0.28 2.37
N VAL A 13 -5.99 1.54 2.00
CA VAL A 13 -6.00 2.03 0.62
C VAL A 13 -4.56 2.29 0.19
N THR A 14 -4.13 1.67 -0.90
CA THR A 14 -2.81 1.79 -1.53
C THR A 14 -2.91 1.59 -3.05
N ILE A 15 -1.80 1.73 -3.77
CA ILE A 15 -1.72 1.49 -5.21
C ILE A 15 -1.91 0.01 -5.56
N HIS A 16 -2.45 -0.26 -6.75
CA HIS A 16 -2.48 -1.63 -7.27
C HIS A 16 -1.10 -2.02 -7.84
N PRO A 17 -0.57 -3.24 -7.57
CA PRO A 17 0.79 -3.62 -7.95
C PRO A 17 1.05 -3.62 -9.47
N SER A 18 0.01 -3.77 -10.31
CA SER A 18 0.17 -3.62 -11.78
C SER A 18 0.62 -2.22 -12.21
N TYR A 19 0.40 -1.20 -11.39
CA TYR A 19 0.93 0.14 -11.63
C TYR A 19 2.46 0.15 -11.64
N ILE A 20 3.08 -0.52 -10.66
CA ILE A 20 4.54 -0.62 -10.53
C ILE A 20 5.15 -1.27 -11.78
N LEU A 21 4.49 -2.30 -12.32
CA LEU A 21 4.94 -3.02 -13.52
C LEU A 21 4.93 -2.18 -14.79
N ARG A 22 4.17 -1.07 -14.80
CA ARG A 22 4.06 -0.16 -15.94
C ARG A 22 5.11 0.96 -15.93
N ILE A 23 5.83 1.13 -14.82
CA ILE A 23 6.84 2.17 -14.68
C ILE A 23 8.10 1.75 -15.46
N ARG A 24 8.53 2.61 -16.38
CA ARG A 24 9.71 2.36 -17.22
C ARG A 24 11.01 2.59 -16.47
N ASP A 25 11.07 3.64 -15.65
CA ASP A 25 12.24 3.94 -14.82
C ASP A 25 12.33 2.95 -13.64
N ARG A 26 13.46 2.23 -13.57
CA ARG A 26 13.72 1.24 -12.52
C ARG A 26 13.84 1.86 -11.14
N ALA A 27 14.42 3.06 -11.02
CA ALA A 27 14.55 3.74 -9.74
C ALA A 27 13.17 4.15 -9.22
N ALA A 28 12.33 4.73 -10.08
CA ALA A 28 10.95 5.07 -9.75
C ALA A 28 10.12 3.82 -9.41
N ALA A 29 10.24 2.74 -10.17
CA ALA A 29 9.54 1.48 -9.90
C ALA A 29 9.93 0.90 -8.53
N ASN A 30 11.22 0.97 -8.18
CA ASN A 30 11.69 0.52 -6.88
C ASN A 30 11.17 1.39 -5.74
N ALA A 31 11.15 2.72 -5.92
CA ALA A 31 10.58 3.64 -4.93
C ALA A 31 9.10 3.36 -4.67
N GLU A 32 8.29 3.16 -5.71
CA GLU A 32 6.87 2.80 -5.58
C GLU A 32 6.66 1.42 -4.96
N ARG A 33 7.53 0.45 -5.29
CA ARG A 33 7.53 -0.86 -4.61
C ARG A 33 7.80 -0.72 -3.11
N MET A 34 8.79 0.08 -2.72
CA MET A 34 9.11 0.31 -1.30
C MET A 34 7.93 0.94 -0.55
N LYS A 35 7.29 1.95 -1.14
CA LYS A 35 6.07 2.57 -0.59
C LYS A 35 4.94 1.56 -0.43
N PHE A 36 4.69 0.74 -1.46
CA PHE A 36 3.66 -0.30 -1.40
C PHE A 36 3.90 -1.30 -0.27
N VAL A 37 5.13 -1.77 -0.08
CA VAL A 37 5.47 -2.67 1.03
C VAL A 37 5.32 -1.97 2.39
N GLN A 38 5.67 -0.69 2.49
CA GLN A 38 5.44 0.10 3.71
C GLN A 38 3.95 0.21 4.03
N ASP A 39 3.10 0.52 3.05
CA ASP A 39 1.64 0.56 3.23
C ASP A 39 1.10 -0.79 3.75
N LEU A 40 1.56 -1.92 3.17
CA LEU A 40 1.16 -3.25 3.64
C LEU A 40 1.68 -3.59 5.04
N ASN A 41 2.79 -2.99 5.49
CA ASN A 41 3.25 -3.18 6.87
C ASN A 41 2.42 -2.39 7.87
N GLN A 42 1.75 -1.30 7.47
CA GLN A 42 0.89 -0.53 8.37
C GLN A 42 -0.32 -1.34 8.84
N ILE A 43 -0.94 -2.14 7.97
CA ILE A 43 -2.14 -2.92 8.35
C ILE A 43 -1.82 -4.04 9.34
N LYS A 44 -0.56 -4.49 9.44
CA LYS A 44 -0.16 -5.48 10.47
C LYS A 44 -0.48 -4.99 11.88
N GLN A 45 -0.39 -3.68 12.12
CA GLN A 45 -0.69 -3.08 13.42
C GLN A 45 -2.18 -3.16 13.80
N VAL A 46 -3.06 -3.47 12.84
CA VAL A 46 -4.51 -3.53 13.02
C VAL A 46 -5.00 -4.98 13.14
N LEU A 47 -4.20 -5.96 12.71
CA LEU A 47 -4.53 -7.38 12.69
C LEU A 47 -4.05 -8.15 13.95
N THR A 48 -3.53 -7.44 14.95
CA THR A 48 -3.03 -7.99 16.23
C THR A 48 -3.83 -7.40 17.37
#